data_AF-A0A7D6HSE8-F1
#
_entry.id   AF-A0A7D6HSE8-F1
#
_cell.length_a   1.000
_cell.length_b   1.000
_cell.length_c   1.000
_cell.angle_alpha   90.00
_cell.angle_beta   90.00
_cell.angle_gamma   90.00
#
_symmetry.space_group_name_H-M   'P 1'
#
loop_
_entity.id
_entity.type
_entity.pdbx_description
1 polymer ?
#
loop_
_entity_poly.entity_id
_entity_poly.type
_entity_poly.pdbx_seq_one_letter_code
_entity_poly.pdbx_strand_id
1 'polypeptide(L)'
;MSLGQIPGYRVGAGWLGALLAVSVLATGCTHPKQSHAVPAATVAAPESGAAALASEVQRELNSMRVTRYQHTTAVEESSGQFFYDCSGLVDYALERATPADLQPIPHQKARPLAADIESYLQRGLGGPIQGWQPLSRVDALRAGDVVAWLATEDSTTGDTGHVMVVLAAPAQNSARRRRMAGARG
;
A
#
# COMPACT_ATOMS: atom_id res chain seq x y z
N MET A 1 -13.54 -9.29 -22.31
CA MET A 1 -13.73 -9.50 -20.87
C MET A 1 -13.27 -8.24 -20.14
N SER A 2 -14.02 -7.82 -19.12
CA SER A 2 -13.86 -6.53 -18.42
C SER A 2 -12.51 -6.47 -17.71
N LEU A 3 -11.78 -5.34 -17.84
CA LEU A 3 -10.68 -5.00 -16.94
C LEU A 3 -11.30 -4.83 -15.56
N GLY A 4 -11.30 -5.91 -14.77
CA GLY A 4 -11.70 -5.90 -13.38
C GLY A 4 -10.97 -4.77 -12.67
N GLN A 5 -11.72 -4.02 -11.87
CA GLN A 5 -11.21 -2.92 -11.07
C GLN A 5 -10.08 -3.45 -10.19
N ILE A 6 -8.82 -3.12 -10.49
CA ILE A 6 -7.69 -3.53 -9.66
C ILE A 6 -7.73 -2.67 -8.39
N PRO A 7 -7.94 -3.27 -7.20
CA PRO A 7 -7.97 -2.52 -5.94
C PRO A 7 -6.57 -2.04 -5.56
N GLY A 8 -6.51 -0.91 -4.86
CA GLY A 8 -5.29 -0.40 -4.23
C GLY A 8 -5.35 -0.57 -2.71
N TYR A 9 -4.19 -0.55 -2.05
CA TYR A 9 -4.09 -0.66 -0.59
C TYR A 9 -3.06 0.32 -0.04
N ARG A 10 -3.28 0.79 1.18
CA ARG A 10 -2.38 1.71 1.89
C ARG A 10 -1.83 1.03 3.14
N VAL A 11 -0.53 1.18 3.40
CA VAL A 11 0.12 0.72 4.62
C VAL A 11 -0.23 1.66 5.80
N GLY A 12 -0.71 1.11 6.92
CA GLY A 12 -1.15 1.85 8.11
C GLY A 12 -0.37 1.48 9.36
N ALA A 13 -0.08 2.44 10.24
CA ALA A 13 0.71 2.19 11.45
C ALA A 13 -0.03 1.31 12.48
N GLY A 14 0.67 0.30 13.03
CA GLY A 14 0.20 -0.50 14.16
C GLY A 14 -0.14 0.36 15.38
N TRP A 15 -1.35 0.20 15.92
CA TRP A 15 -1.83 0.93 17.09
C TRP A 15 -1.30 0.31 18.39
N LEU A 16 -0.36 0.98 19.09
CA LEU A 16 -0.17 0.79 20.53
C LEU A 16 -1.07 1.79 21.28
N GLY A 17 -2.05 1.28 21.99
CA GLY A 17 -2.94 2.07 22.84
C GLY A 17 -2.19 2.73 24.00
N ALA A 18 -2.42 4.02 24.21
CA ALA A 18 -2.07 4.72 25.44
C ALA A 18 -3.34 5.12 26.19
N LEU A 19 -3.40 4.65 27.44
CA LEU A 19 -4.45 4.81 28.43
C LEU A 19 -4.47 6.22 29.06
N LEU A 20 -5.69 6.59 29.48
CA LEU A 20 -6.06 7.38 30.66
C LEU A 20 -5.54 8.82 30.82
N ALA A 21 -6.48 9.76 30.77
CA ALA A 21 -6.51 10.88 31.72
C ALA A 21 -7.95 11.08 32.22
N VAL A 22 -8.17 10.63 33.45
CA VAL A 22 -9.31 11.01 34.30
C VAL A 22 -9.05 12.42 34.83
N SER A 23 -10.04 13.30 34.81
CA SER A 23 -10.09 14.46 35.70
C SER A 23 -11.54 14.86 36.00
N VAL A 24 -11.77 15.13 37.28
CA VAL A 24 -13.04 15.23 37.98
C VAL A 24 -13.26 16.68 38.44
N LEU A 25 -14.50 17.16 38.22
CA LEU A 25 -15.29 18.23 38.85
C LEU A 25 -14.84 19.71 38.80
N ALA A 26 -15.75 20.55 38.27
CA ALA A 26 -16.18 21.80 38.90
C ALA A 26 -17.62 22.17 38.47
N THR A 27 -18.47 22.40 39.46
CA THR A 27 -19.88 22.78 39.38
C THR A 27 -20.02 24.27 39.02
N GLY A 28 -20.77 24.58 37.96
CA GLY A 28 -21.11 25.96 37.59
C GLY A 28 -22.26 26.02 36.59
N CYS A 29 -23.45 26.42 37.05
CA CYS A 29 -24.64 26.60 36.23
C CYS A 29 -24.49 27.81 35.30
N THR A 30 -24.21 27.57 34.02
CA THR A 30 -24.59 28.47 32.92
C THR A 30 -24.97 27.59 31.73
N HIS A 31 -26.17 27.78 31.18
CA HIS A 31 -26.66 27.06 29.99
C HIS A 31 -26.03 27.68 28.73
N PRO A 32 -25.15 26.99 27.99
CA PRO A 32 -24.77 27.40 26.65
C PRO A 32 -25.67 26.71 25.63
N LYS A 33 -26.19 27.51 24.70
CA LYS A 33 -26.89 27.09 23.49
C LYS A 33 -25.99 26.10 22.74
N GLN A 34 -26.32 24.81 22.79
CA GLN A 34 -25.58 23.74 22.11
C GLN A 34 -25.76 23.88 20.60
N SER A 35 -24.89 24.68 19.99
CA SER A 35 -24.59 24.54 18.57
C SER A 35 -23.76 23.27 18.47
N HIS A 36 -24.38 22.17 18.03
CA HIS A 36 -23.66 20.96 17.63
C HIS A 36 -22.85 21.29 16.37
N ALA A 37 -21.76 22.02 16.55
CA ALA A 37 -20.62 21.89 15.66
C ALA A 37 -20.12 20.46 15.86
N VAL A 38 -20.51 19.59 14.94
CA VAL A 38 -19.88 18.27 14.78
C VAL A 38 -18.38 18.57 14.69
N PRO A 39 -17.54 18.11 15.64
CA PRO A 39 -16.12 18.19 15.41
C PRO A 39 -15.87 17.41 14.13
N ALA A 40 -15.44 18.11 13.08
CA ALA A 40 -14.84 17.46 11.94
C ALA A 40 -13.67 16.68 12.52
N ALA A 41 -13.89 15.38 12.71
CA ALA A 41 -12.85 14.45 13.06
C ALA A 41 -11.87 14.49 11.88
N THR A 42 -10.85 15.33 12.00
CA THR A 42 -9.62 15.17 11.24
C THR A 42 -9.07 13.82 11.64
N VAL A 43 -9.48 12.77 10.93
CA VAL A 43 -8.82 11.46 10.97
C VAL A 43 -7.50 11.62 10.20
N ALA A 44 -6.54 12.31 10.81
CA ALA A 44 -5.16 12.30 10.36
C ALA A 44 -4.42 11.22 11.13
N ALA A 45 -4.31 10.02 10.54
CA ALA A 45 -3.23 9.05 10.74
C ALA A 45 -3.53 7.71 10.01
N PRO A 46 -3.26 7.66 8.69
CA PRO A 46 -2.62 6.48 8.11
C PRO A 46 -1.48 6.83 7.12
N GLU A 47 -0.98 8.07 7.12
CA GLU A 47 -0.01 8.54 6.13
C GLU A 47 1.45 8.09 6.41
N SER A 48 1.78 7.65 7.63
CA SER A 48 3.16 7.35 8.01
C SER A 48 3.72 6.08 7.37
N GLY A 49 2.91 5.01 7.27
CA GLY A 49 3.34 3.71 6.73
C GLY A 49 3.60 3.78 5.21
N ALA A 50 2.64 4.31 4.46
CA ALA A 50 2.80 4.52 3.03
C ALA A 50 3.95 5.49 2.71
N ALA A 51 4.10 6.60 3.46
CA ALA A 51 5.22 7.51 3.25
C ALA A 51 6.58 6.85 3.54
N ALA A 52 6.66 5.99 4.56
CA ALA A 52 7.86 5.22 4.87
C ALA A 52 8.20 4.25 3.73
N LEU A 53 7.23 3.46 3.26
CA LEU A 53 7.43 2.54 2.14
C LEU A 53 7.85 3.28 0.86
N ALA A 54 7.18 4.39 0.53
CA ALA A 54 7.54 5.21 -0.62
C ALA A 54 8.98 5.75 -0.52
N SER A 55 9.37 6.22 0.65
CA SER A 55 10.72 6.76 0.89
C SER A 55 11.78 5.66 0.76
N GLU A 56 11.49 4.46 1.24
CA GLU A 56 12.40 3.32 1.17
C GLU A 56 12.57 2.83 -0.27
N VAL A 57 11.47 2.63 -1.00
CA VAL A 57 11.54 2.28 -2.42
C VAL A 57 12.29 3.35 -3.21
N GLN A 58 12.08 4.63 -2.92
CA GLN A 58 12.82 5.70 -3.59
C GLN A 58 14.31 5.67 -3.25
N ARG A 59 14.69 5.36 -2.00
CA ARG A 59 16.08 5.19 -1.58
C ARG A 59 16.76 4.04 -2.35
N GLU A 60 16.09 2.90 -2.47
CA GLU A 60 16.58 1.76 -3.25
C GLU A 60 16.78 2.14 -4.71
N LEU A 61 15.76 2.72 -5.35
CA LEU A 61 15.82 3.16 -6.75
C LEU A 61 16.94 4.17 -7.00
N ASN A 62 17.18 5.09 -6.07
CA ASN A 62 18.26 6.07 -6.16
C ASN A 62 19.66 5.45 -5.96
N SER A 63 19.75 4.34 -5.22
CA SER A 63 21.00 3.63 -4.93
C SER A 63 21.35 2.58 -5.99
N MET A 64 20.36 2.17 -6.79
CA MET A 64 20.46 1.10 -7.76
C MET A 64 21.35 1.50 -8.95
N ARG A 65 22.40 0.70 -9.17
CA ARG A 65 23.32 0.80 -10.32
C ARG A 65 23.17 -0.37 -11.28
N VAL A 66 22.94 -1.56 -10.73
CA VAL A 66 22.77 -2.79 -11.49
C VAL A 66 21.57 -3.54 -10.93
N THR A 67 20.67 -3.97 -11.82
CA THR A 67 19.48 -4.74 -11.44
C THR A 67 19.17 -5.82 -12.47
N ARG A 68 18.47 -6.85 -12.00
CA ARG A 68 17.97 -7.97 -12.77
C ARG A 68 16.74 -8.52 -12.07
N TYR A 69 15.69 -8.77 -12.84
CA TYR A 69 14.52 -9.49 -12.36
C TYR A 69 14.88 -10.97 -12.13
N GLN A 70 14.78 -11.44 -10.89
CA GLN A 70 15.05 -12.84 -10.52
C GLN A 70 14.31 -13.24 -9.24
N HIS A 71 14.01 -14.53 -9.08
CA HIS A 71 13.17 -15.00 -7.97
C HIS A 71 13.84 -15.03 -6.59
N THR A 72 15.17 -14.91 -6.55
CA THR A 72 15.94 -14.81 -5.29
C THR A 72 16.33 -13.37 -5.05
N THR A 73 15.88 -12.80 -3.93
CA THR A 73 16.31 -11.47 -3.49
C THR A 73 17.79 -11.50 -3.09
N ALA A 74 18.60 -10.66 -3.73
CA ALA A 74 20.01 -10.46 -3.42
C ALA A 74 20.34 -8.97 -3.59
N VAL A 75 20.69 -8.30 -2.49
CA VAL A 75 21.00 -6.87 -2.46
C VAL A 75 22.39 -6.66 -1.87
N GLU A 76 23.23 -5.93 -2.59
CA GLU A 76 24.53 -5.45 -2.13
C GLU A 76 24.56 -3.93 -2.29
N GLU A 77 24.07 -3.23 -1.26
CA GLU A 77 23.85 -1.78 -1.29
C GLU A 77 25.13 -1.00 -1.55
N SER A 78 26.28 -1.45 -1.02
CA SER A 78 27.55 -0.73 -1.15
C SER A 78 28.01 -0.60 -2.61
N SER A 79 27.65 -1.58 -3.44
CA SER A 79 27.95 -1.63 -4.86
C SER A 79 26.76 -1.20 -5.75
N GLY A 80 25.60 -0.95 -5.16
CA GLY A 80 24.37 -0.61 -5.87
C GLY A 80 23.76 -1.77 -6.64
N GLN A 81 23.97 -3.01 -6.23
CA GLN A 81 23.37 -4.20 -6.85
C GLN A 81 22.06 -4.57 -6.17
N PHE A 82 20.97 -4.60 -6.94
CA PHE A 82 19.63 -4.93 -6.46
C PHE A 82 19.00 -5.97 -7.40
N PHE A 83 18.98 -7.23 -6.98
CA PHE A 83 18.40 -8.33 -7.74
C PHE A 83 17.20 -8.90 -7.00
N TYR A 84 16.01 -8.70 -7.55
CA TYR A 84 14.76 -9.19 -6.97
C TYR A 84 13.70 -9.36 -8.04
N ASP A 85 12.60 -10.04 -7.71
CA ASP A 85 11.37 -10.02 -8.48
C ASP A 85 10.40 -8.97 -7.90
N CYS A 86 9.17 -8.91 -8.44
CA CYS A 86 8.17 -7.93 -7.98
C CYS A 86 7.87 -8.04 -6.48
N SER A 87 7.64 -9.26 -6.00
CA SER A 87 7.39 -9.53 -4.58
C SER A 87 8.64 -9.37 -3.71
N GLY A 88 9.83 -9.66 -4.24
CA GLY A 88 11.09 -9.48 -3.54
C GLY A 88 11.43 -8.01 -3.29
N LEU A 89 11.08 -7.12 -4.22
CA LEU A 89 11.18 -5.66 -4.00
C LEU A 89 10.28 -5.23 -2.85
N VAL A 90 9.00 -5.64 -2.88
CA VAL A 90 8.01 -5.22 -1.88
C VAL A 90 8.34 -5.77 -0.50
N ASP A 91 8.73 -7.04 -0.42
CA ASP A 91 9.20 -7.71 0.80
C ASP A 91 10.41 -6.97 1.41
N TYR A 92 11.47 -6.75 0.61
CA TYR A 92 12.68 -6.06 1.06
C TYR A 92 12.40 -4.64 1.57
N ALA A 93 11.58 -3.87 0.84
CA ALA A 93 11.22 -2.51 1.21
C ALA A 93 10.34 -2.47 2.48
N LEU A 94 9.35 -3.35 2.60
CA LEU A 94 8.47 -3.42 3.78
C LEU A 94 9.24 -3.87 5.03
N GLU A 95 10.15 -4.84 4.91
CA GLU A 95 10.98 -5.29 6.04
C GLU A 95 11.78 -4.14 6.66
N ARG A 96 12.23 -3.21 5.83
CA ARG A 96 13.07 -2.07 6.24
C ARG A 96 12.24 -0.85 6.67
N ALA A 97 11.14 -0.57 5.98
CA ALA A 97 10.33 0.61 6.23
C ALA A 97 9.28 0.38 7.32
N THR A 98 8.60 -0.76 7.26
CA THR A 98 7.37 -1.04 8.02
C THR A 98 7.23 -2.55 8.33
N PRO A 99 8.17 -3.16 9.08
CA PRO A 99 8.17 -4.60 9.33
C PRO A 99 6.90 -5.10 10.03
N ALA A 100 6.24 -4.23 10.83
CA ALA A 100 4.97 -4.54 11.48
C ALA A 100 3.82 -4.78 10.49
N ASP A 101 3.89 -4.20 9.29
CA ASP A 101 2.85 -4.31 8.26
C ASP A 101 3.12 -5.47 7.29
N LEU A 102 4.37 -5.95 7.22
CA LEU A 102 4.77 -7.19 6.56
C LEU A 102 4.42 -8.44 7.38
N GLN A 103 4.66 -8.38 8.70
CA GLN A 103 4.47 -9.50 9.64
C GLN A 103 3.14 -10.26 9.51
N PRO A 104 1.97 -9.60 9.34
CA PRO A 104 0.70 -10.31 9.32
C PRO A 104 0.41 -11.03 8.00
N ILE A 105 1.22 -10.86 6.93
CA ILE A 105 1.01 -11.47 5.61
C ILE A 105 1.39 -12.97 5.68
N PRO A 106 0.44 -13.92 5.63
CA PRO A 106 0.75 -15.34 5.70
C PRO A 106 1.46 -15.80 4.43
N HIS A 107 2.52 -16.57 4.60
CA HIS A 107 3.27 -17.15 3.50
C HIS A 107 3.98 -18.44 3.97
N GLN A 108 4.28 -19.35 3.04
CA GLN A 108 4.94 -20.62 3.34
C GLN A 108 6.41 -20.67 2.94
N LYS A 109 6.83 -19.73 2.09
CA LYS A 109 8.21 -19.61 1.60
C LYS A 109 9.03 -18.74 2.56
N ALA A 110 10.26 -18.41 2.18
CA ALA A 110 11.10 -17.52 2.99
C ALA A 110 10.56 -16.07 3.05
N ARG A 111 9.70 -15.70 2.09
CA ARG A 111 9.05 -14.40 1.97
C ARG A 111 7.69 -14.55 1.28
N PRO A 112 6.76 -13.58 1.42
CA PRO A 112 5.52 -13.59 0.67
C PRO A 112 5.76 -13.44 -0.85
N LEU A 113 4.98 -14.19 -1.63
CA LEU A 113 4.86 -14.03 -3.07
C LEU A 113 3.76 -13.02 -3.42
N ALA A 114 3.66 -12.64 -4.69
CA ALA A 114 2.62 -11.72 -5.16
C ALA A 114 1.20 -12.22 -4.82
N ALA A 115 0.93 -13.52 -4.98
CA ALA A 115 -0.37 -14.11 -4.60
C ALA A 115 -0.63 -14.10 -3.08
N ASP A 116 0.39 -14.23 -2.25
CA ASP A 116 0.23 -14.16 -0.79
C ASP A 116 -0.17 -12.73 -0.37
N ILE A 117 0.50 -11.73 -0.96
CA ILE A 117 0.20 -10.31 -0.74
C ILE A 117 -1.20 -9.99 -1.25
N GLU A 118 -1.55 -10.39 -2.48
CA GLU A 118 -2.88 -10.20 -3.05
C GLU A 118 -3.96 -10.82 -2.16
N SER A 119 -3.80 -12.10 -1.80
CA SER A 119 -4.76 -12.82 -0.96
C SER A 119 -4.93 -12.17 0.40
N TYR A 120 -3.84 -11.70 1.01
CA TYR A 120 -3.88 -10.98 2.28
C TYR A 120 -4.69 -9.70 2.18
N LEU A 121 -4.37 -8.87 1.18
CA LEU A 121 -4.99 -7.57 0.94
C LEU A 121 -6.46 -7.73 0.55
N GLN A 122 -6.82 -8.77 -0.22
CA GLN A 122 -8.19 -9.05 -0.62
C GLN A 122 -9.14 -9.23 0.58
N ARG A 123 -8.65 -9.78 1.70
CA ARG A 123 -9.42 -9.89 2.96
C ARG A 123 -9.84 -8.53 3.53
N GLY A 124 -9.09 -7.47 3.22
CA GLY A 124 -9.35 -6.11 3.65
C GLY A 124 -10.30 -5.32 2.75
N LEU A 125 -10.86 -5.90 1.68
CA LEU A 125 -11.79 -5.16 0.82
C LEU A 125 -13.05 -4.67 1.55
N GLY A 126 -13.45 -5.35 2.64
CA GLY A 126 -14.58 -4.96 3.49
C GLY A 126 -14.25 -3.93 4.57
N GLY A 127 -12.97 -3.60 4.77
CA GLY A 127 -12.52 -2.68 5.82
C GLY A 127 -11.04 -2.88 6.19
N PRO A 128 -10.45 -1.96 6.98
CA PRO A 128 -9.06 -2.05 7.37
C PRO A 128 -8.71 -3.39 8.02
N ILE A 129 -7.54 -3.92 7.66
CA ILE A 129 -6.92 -5.10 8.29
C ILE A 129 -5.61 -4.65 8.97
N GLN A 130 -4.99 -5.52 9.75
CA GLN A 130 -3.77 -5.17 10.50
C GLN A 130 -2.70 -4.60 9.57
N GLY A 131 -2.35 -3.33 9.73
CA GLY A 131 -1.32 -2.67 8.94
C GLY A 131 -1.75 -2.20 7.55
N TRP A 132 -3.02 -2.40 7.14
CA TRP A 132 -3.46 -2.10 5.77
C TRP A 132 -4.87 -1.53 5.69
N GLN A 133 -5.03 -0.47 4.88
CA GLN A 133 -6.30 0.17 4.57
C GLN A 133 -6.65 -0.05 3.09
N PRO A 134 -7.86 -0.56 2.76
CA PRO A 134 -8.29 -0.71 1.38
C PRO A 134 -8.56 0.64 0.71
N LEU A 135 -8.29 0.73 -0.58
CA LEU A 135 -8.68 1.84 -1.45
C LEU A 135 -9.69 1.34 -2.47
N SER A 136 -10.88 1.95 -2.46
CA SER A 136 -11.98 1.60 -3.36
C SER A 136 -11.87 2.22 -4.75
N ARG A 137 -10.94 3.16 -4.94
CA ARG A 137 -10.79 3.94 -6.18
C ARG A 137 -9.32 4.07 -6.56
N VAL A 138 -9.05 3.86 -7.85
CA VAL A 138 -7.71 4.02 -8.43
C VAL A 138 -7.21 5.46 -8.27
N ASP A 139 -8.07 6.47 -8.43
CA ASP A 139 -7.67 7.87 -8.28
C ASP A 139 -7.35 8.31 -6.84
N ALA A 140 -7.57 7.44 -5.85
CA ALA A 140 -7.17 7.66 -4.47
C ALA A 140 -5.74 7.16 -4.17
N LEU A 141 -5.10 6.49 -5.14
CA LEU A 141 -3.72 6.02 -5.01
C LEU A 141 -2.75 7.19 -4.83
N ARG A 142 -1.81 7.01 -3.90
CA ARG A 142 -0.74 7.92 -3.53
C ARG A 142 0.59 7.16 -3.49
N ALA A 143 1.68 7.89 -3.41
CA ALA A 143 2.99 7.29 -3.23
C ALA A 143 3.01 6.38 -1.98
N GLY A 144 3.53 5.16 -2.15
CA GLY A 144 3.59 4.14 -1.09
C GLY A 144 2.36 3.26 -0.96
N ASP A 145 1.28 3.52 -1.71
CA ASP A 145 0.18 2.56 -1.82
C ASP A 145 0.64 1.33 -2.63
N VAL A 146 0.11 0.15 -2.33
CA VAL A 146 0.44 -1.12 -2.98
C VAL A 146 -0.71 -1.60 -3.83
N VAL A 147 -0.37 -2.15 -5.00
CA VAL A 147 -1.32 -2.76 -5.94
C VAL A 147 -0.85 -4.19 -6.20
N ALA A 148 -1.74 -5.17 -6.04
CA ALA A 148 -1.45 -6.58 -6.27
C ALA A 148 -2.56 -7.24 -7.09
N TRP A 149 -2.19 -8.19 -7.94
CA TRP A 149 -3.14 -9.02 -8.69
C TRP A 149 -2.55 -10.40 -8.96
N LEU A 150 -3.44 -11.40 -9.08
CA LEU A 150 -3.07 -12.77 -9.44
C LEU A 150 -2.69 -12.87 -10.91
N ALA A 151 -1.83 -13.84 -11.22
CA ALA A 151 -1.58 -14.22 -12.60
C ALA A 151 -2.89 -14.71 -13.23
N THR A 152 -3.06 -14.45 -14.53
CA THR A 152 -4.23 -14.96 -15.26
C THR A 152 -4.11 -16.47 -15.43
N GLU A 153 -5.25 -17.16 -15.57
CA GLU A 153 -5.29 -18.62 -15.72
C GLU A 153 -4.53 -19.12 -16.95
N ASP A 154 -4.37 -18.28 -17.97
CA ASP A 154 -3.62 -18.54 -19.20
C ASP A 154 -2.12 -18.18 -19.11
N SER A 155 -1.65 -17.73 -17.94
CA SER A 155 -0.23 -17.41 -17.74
C SER A 155 0.65 -18.66 -17.84
N THR A 156 1.70 -18.58 -18.64
CA THR A 156 2.67 -19.67 -18.84
C THR A 156 3.99 -19.46 -18.09
N THR A 157 4.14 -18.37 -17.34
CA THR A 157 5.43 -17.94 -16.77
C THR A 157 5.76 -18.59 -15.42
N GLY A 158 4.82 -19.34 -14.83
CA GLY A 158 4.96 -19.90 -13.48
C GLY A 158 4.86 -18.84 -12.35
N ASP A 159 4.67 -17.57 -12.71
CA ASP A 159 4.46 -16.48 -11.76
C ASP A 159 3.10 -16.61 -11.08
N THR A 160 3.03 -16.24 -9.80
CA THR A 160 1.78 -16.29 -9.02
C THR A 160 0.93 -15.03 -9.19
N GLY A 161 1.50 -13.97 -9.76
CA GLY A 161 0.87 -12.68 -9.95
C GLY A 161 1.90 -11.57 -10.03
N HIS A 162 1.47 -10.35 -9.74
CA HIS A 162 2.34 -9.20 -9.68
C HIS A 162 1.95 -8.28 -8.54
N VAL A 163 2.93 -7.59 -7.99
CA VAL A 163 2.75 -6.58 -6.95
C VAL A 163 3.63 -5.39 -7.25
N MET A 164 3.13 -4.19 -7.00
CA MET A 164 3.83 -2.93 -7.24
C MET A 164 3.59 -1.94 -6.10
N VAL A 165 4.59 -1.08 -5.86
CA VAL A 165 4.45 0.12 -5.04
C VAL A 165 4.19 1.32 -5.96
N VAL A 166 3.20 2.12 -5.63
CA VAL A 166 2.88 3.36 -6.34
C VAL A 166 3.93 4.41 -6.00
N LEU A 167 4.56 5.00 -7.01
CA LEU A 167 5.55 6.09 -6.81
C LEU A 167 4.93 7.49 -6.88
N ALA A 168 3.79 7.63 -7.57
CA ALA A 168 3.11 8.90 -7.75
C ALA A 168 1.61 8.68 -7.97
N ALA A 169 0.81 9.71 -7.66
CA ALA A 169 -0.62 9.68 -7.92
C ALA A 169 -0.90 9.42 -9.42
N PRO A 170 -1.94 8.64 -9.76
CA PRO A 170 -2.22 8.28 -11.13
C PRO A 170 -2.65 9.50 -11.94
N ALA A 171 -1.98 9.72 -13.07
CA ALA A 171 -2.37 10.70 -14.07
C ALA A 171 -3.19 10.05 -15.18
N GLN A 172 -4.19 10.78 -15.69
CA GLN A 172 -4.96 10.30 -16.84
C GLN A 172 -4.09 10.26 -18.10
N ASN A 173 -4.07 9.11 -18.77
CA ASN A 173 -3.38 8.97 -20.05
C ASN A 173 -4.21 9.61 -21.19
N SER A 174 -3.85 10.85 -21.55
CA SER A 174 -4.54 11.62 -22.60
C SER A 174 -4.44 11.00 -24.00
N ALA A 175 -3.35 10.27 -24.30
CA ALA A 175 -3.19 9.56 -25.58
C ALA A 175 -4.14 8.36 -25.69
N ARG A 176 -4.34 7.62 -24.60
CA ARG A 176 -5.32 6.51 -24.55
C ARG A 176 -6.75 7.03 -24.69
N ARG A 177 -7.06 8.18 -24.09
CA ARG A 177 -8.37 8.84 -24.22
C ARG A 177 -8.70 9.17 -25.68
N ARG A 178 -7.74 9.70 -26.45
CA ARG A 178 -7.93 10.02 -27.87
C ARG A 178 -8.14 8.78 -28.75
N ARG A 179 -7.41 7.68 -28.50
CA ARG A 179 -7.60 6.41 -29.22
C ARG A 179 -9.00 5.82 -29.01
N MET A 180 -9.53 5.89 -27.79
CA MET A 180 -10.88 5.41 -27.50
C MET A 180 -11.98 6.32 -28.07
N ALA A 181 -11.71 7.62 -28.20
CA ALA A 181 -12.64 8.56 -28.84
C ALA A 181 -12.66 8.41 -30.38
N GLY A 182 -11.51 8.11 -31.00
CA GLY A 182 -11.40 7.90 -32.45
C GLY A 182 -11.88 6.55 -32.95
N ALA A 183 -11.99 5.54 -32.09
CA ALA A 183 -12.52 4.21 -32.43
C ALA A 183 -14.07 4.11 -32.41
N ARG A 184 -14.76 5.24 -32.18
CA ARG A 184 -16.23 5.34 -32.18
C ARG A 184 -16.78 6.16 -33.36
N GLY A 185 -15.95 6.42 -34.38
CA GLY A 185 -16.32 7.16 -35.60
C GLY A 185 -16.46 6.25 -36.80
#